data_AF-C0CP91-F1
#
_entry.id   AF-C0CP91-F1
#
_cell.length_a   1.000
_cell.length_b   1.000
_cell.length_c   1.000
_cell.angle_alpha   90.00
_cell.angle_beta   90.00
_cell.angle_gamma   90.00
#
_symmetry.space_group_name_H-M   'P 1'
#
loop_
_entity.id
_entity.type
_entity.pdbx_description
1 polymer ?
#
loop_
_entity_poly.entity_id
_entity_poly.type
_entity_poly.pdbx_seq_one_letter_code
_entity_poly.pdbx_strand_id
1 'polypeptide(L)'
;MNELSSAGVNRTPLKEEFTMKEKKEFWEDKEFSFFCHKNCEYFPCHETKDLENFNCLFCYCPLYALGDKCGGNFRILDGGIKDCSKCMLPHRRENYGYVTGKYHEIMELVKKNQKK
;
A
#
# COMPACT_ATOMS: atom_id res chain seq x y z
N MET A 1 -11.58 55.00 48.99
CA MET A 1 -10.63 54.93 47.85
C MET A 1 -10.76 53.53 47.29
N ASN A 2 -11.12 53.46 46.00
CA ASN A 2 -11.52 52.24 45.30
C ASN A 2 -10.38 51.22 45.23
N GLU A 3 -10.63 49.99 45.67
CA GLU A 3 -9.91 48.82 45.18
C GLU A 3 -10.76 48.12 44.12
N LEU A 4 -10.35 48.32 42.87
CA LEU A 4 -10.72 47.47 41.75
C LEU A 4 -10.04 46.11 41.95
N SER A 5 -10.80 45.08 42.26
CA SER A 5 -10.34 43.68 42.12
C SER A 5 -11.20 42.97 41.07
N SER A 6 -10.72 43.12 39.84
CA SER A 6 -10.82 42.24 38.67
C SER A 6 -11.75 41.03 38.78
N ALA A 7 -12.87 41.10 38.05
CA ALA A 7 -13.70 39.94 37.71
C ALA A 7 -12.83 38.89 36.99
N GLY A 8 -12.74 37.71 37.61
CA GLY A 8 -12.07 36.55 37.02
C GLY A 8 -12.80 36.11 35.75
N VAL A 9 -12.20 36.37 34.60
CA VAL A 9 -12.60 35.70 33.36
C VAL A 9 -12.16 34.25 33.48
N ASN A 10 -13.13 33.38 33.71
CA ASN A 10 -12.97 31.94 33.69
C ASN A 10 -12.70 31.50 32.25
N ARG A 11 -11.44 31.59 31.81
CA ARG A 11 -10.99 31.02 30.54
C ARG A 11 -10.67 29.57 30.78
N THR A 12 -11.68 28.72 30.61
CA THR A 12 -11.44 27.29 30.36
C THR A 12 -10.41 27.20 29.23
N PRO A 13 -9.31 26.45 29.38
CA PRO A 13 -8.43 26.23 28.25
C PRO A 13 -9.25 25.45 27.23
N LEU A 14 -9.45 26.03 26.04
CA LEU A 14 -9.83 25.25 24.88
C LEU A 14 -8.70 24.23 24.72
N LYS A 15 -8.94 23.01 25.20
CA LYS A 15 -8.21 21.84 24.71
C LYS A 15 -8.59 21.79 23.25
N GLU A 16 -7.79 22.44 22.41
CA GLU A 16 -7.73 22.14 20.99
C GLU A 16 -7.54 20.62 20.94
N GLU A 17 -8.61 19.92 20.59
CA GLU A 17 -8.53 18.52 20.20
C GLU A 17 -7.68 18.50 18.94
N PHE A 18 -6.37 18.39 19.15
CA PHE A 18 -5.37 18.13 18.13
C PHE A 18 -5.65 16.73 17.63
N THR A 19 -6.68 16.63 16.78
CA THR A 19 -7.03 15.41 16.07
C THR A 19 -5.83 15.11 15.18
N MET A 20 -5.05 14.12 15.62
CA MET A 20 -4.01 13.47 14.84
C MET A 20 -4.69 12.88 13.61
N LYS A 21 -4.91 13.69 12.58
CA LYS A 21 -5.34 13.18 11.28
C LYS A 21 -4.22 12.29 10.79
N GLU A 22 -4.50 10.99 10.71
CA GLU A 22 -3.60 10.01 10.12
C GLU A 22 -3.13 10.54 8.76
N LYS A 23 -1.81 10.55 8.55
CA LYS A 23 -1.20 11.01 7.32
C LYS A 23 -1.48 9.97 6.24
N LYS A 24 -2.55 10.19 5.47
CA LYS A 24 -2.89 9.38 4.30
C LYS A 24 -1.92 9.65 3.16
N GLU A 25 -1.50 8.60 2.47
CA GLU A 25 -0.75 8.71 1.23
C GLU A 25 -1.63 9.28 0.09
N PHE A 26 -1.02 9.92 -0.91
CA PHE A 26 -1.77 10.61 -1.98
C PHE A 26 -2.68 9.70 -2.81
N TRP A 27 -2.35 8.40 -2.84
CA TRP A 27 -3.05 7.37 -3.60
C TRP A 27 -4.16 6.70 -2.80
N GLU A 28 -4.20 6.87 -1.47
CA GLU A 28 -5.27 6.31 -0.65
C GLU A 28 -6.63 6.87 -1.09
N ASP A 29 -7.63 5.99 -1.14
CA ASP A 29 -8.98 6.29 -1.59
C ASP A 29 -9.07 6.83 -3.04
N LYS A 30 -8.05 6.60 -3.87
CA LYS A 30 -8.08 6.95 -5.30
C LYS A 30 -8.41 5.75 -6.16
N GLU A 31 -9.35 5.92 -7.09
CA GLU A 31 -9.76 4.89 -8.04
C GLU A 31 -8.61 4.33 -8.89
N PHE A 32 -7.58 5.13 -9.21
CA PHE A 32 -6.42 4.63 -9.96
C PHE A 32 -5.56 3.63 -9.15
N SER A 33 -5.70 3.60 -7.83
CA SER A 33 -4.90 2.77 -6.93
C SER A 33 -5.53 1.40 -6.64
N PHE A 34 -6.82 1.25 -6.99
CA PHE A 34 -7.60 0.06 -6.67
C PHE A 34 -8.55 -0.30 -7.82
N PHE A 35 -8.50 -1.55 -8.24
CA PHE A 35 -9.44 -2.10 -9.22
C PHE A 35 -9.79 -3.53 -8.82
N CYS A 36 -11.07 -3.91 -8.85
CA CYS A 36 -11.50 -5.27 -8.52
C CYS A 36 -12.50 -5.78 -9.57
N HIS A 37 -12.03 -6.65 -10.48
CA HIS A 37 -12.85 -7.22 -11.54
C HIS A 37 -13.56 -8.50 -11.05
N LYS A 38 -14.62 -8.35 -10.23
CA LYS A 38 -15.37 -9.49 -9.63
C LYS A 38 -15.98 -10.44 -10.66
N ASN A 39 -16.19 -10.00 -11.90
CA ASN A 39 -16.74 -10.82 -12.99
C ASN A 39 -15.69 -11.61 -13.79
N CYS A 40 -14.39 -11.47 -13.48
CA CYS A 40 -13.33 -12.23 -14.12
C CYS A 40 -13.46 -13.73 -13.81
N GLU A 41 -13.24 -14.60 -14.80
CA GLU A 41 -13.30 -16.06 -14.65
C GLU A 41 -12.23 -16.61 -13.69
N TYR A 42 -11.18 -15.82 -13.44
CA TYR A 42 -10.12 -16.13 -12.51
C TYR A 42 -10.30 -15.47 -11.14
N PHE A 43 -11.37 -14.73 -10.87
CA PHE A 43 -11.54 -14.03 -9.60
C PHE A 43 -12.09 -14.95 -8.48
N PRO A 44 -11.51 -14.91 -7.26
CA PRO A 44 -10.22 -14.32 -6.93
C PRO A 44 -9.06 -15.20 -7.43
N CYS A 45 -8.02 -14.60 -8.01
CA CYS A 45 -6.92 -15.40 -8.56
C CYS A 45 -5.98 -15.95 -7.48
N HIS A 46 -6.07 -15.41 -6.27
CA HIS A 46 -5.42 -15.90 -5.07
C HIS A 46 -6.43 -16.04 -3.94
N GLU A 47 -6.32 -17.15 -3.20
CA GLU A 47 -7.25 -17.46 -2.12
C GLU A 47 -7.18 -16.40 -0.99
N THR A 48 -8.33 -15.83 -0.65
CA THR A 48 -8.48 -14.89 0.47
C THR A 48 -9.93 -14.90 0.98
N LYS A 49 -10.11 -14.44 2.21
CA LYS A 49 -11.44 -14.15 2.78
C LYS A 49 -11.85 -12.68 2.62
N ASP A 50 -10.90 -11.82 2.27
CA ASP A 50 -11.12 -10.38 2.13
C ASP A 50 -11.24 -9.99 0.64
N LEU A 51 -12.43 -10.23 0.08
CA LEU A 51 -12.70 -9.96 -1.33
C LEU A 51 -12.95 -8.47 -1.63
N GLU A 52 -13.32 -7.68 -0.62
CA GLU A 52 -13.58 -6.24 -0.80
C GLU A 52 -12.29 -5.43 -0.94
N ASN A 53 -11.18 -5.91 -0.36
CA ASN A 53 -9.86 -5.32 -0.54
C ASN A 53 -8.98 -6.08 -1.55
N PHE A 54 -9.55 -7.02 -2.32
CA PHE A 54 -8.82 -7.72 -3.37
C PHE A 54 -8.55 -6.80 -4.56
N ASN A 55 -7.27 -6.57 -4.86
CA ASN A 55 -6.84 -5.69 -5.95
C ASN A 55 -6.41 -6.49 -7.18
N CYS A 56 -7.10 -6.28 -8.30
CA CYS A 56 -6.79 -6.86 -9.61
C CYS A 56 -5.79 -6.02 -10.41
N LEU A 57 -5.44 -4.80 -9.95
CA LEU A 57 -4.55 -3.89 -10.68
C LEU A 57 -3.20 -4.51 -11.05
N PHE A 58 -2.69 -5.40 -10.19
CA PHE A 58 -1.40 -6.06 -10.35
C PHE A 58 -1.54 -7.59 -10.49
N CYS A 59 -2.60 -8.07 -11.15
CA CYS A 59 -2.82 -9.50 -11.40
C CYS A 59 -1.61 -10.20 -12.02
N TYR A 60 -0.88 -9.51 -12.90
CA TYR A 60 0.48 -9.90 -13.22
C TYR A 60 1.43 -9.17 -12.28
N CYS A 61 2.17 -9.92 -11.46
CA CYS A 61 3.05 -9.33 -10.46
C CYS A 61 4.19 -8.54 -11.12
N PRO A 62 4.22 -7.20 -11.03
CA PRO A 62 5.28 -6.41 -11.65
C PRO A 62 6.64 -6.63 -10.96
N LEU A 63 6.64 -7.20 -9.76
CA LEU A 63 7.84 -7.42 -8.95
C LEU A 63 8.50 -8.78 -9.20
N TYR A 64 7.99 -9.59 -10.14
CA TYR A 64 8.54 -10.92 -10.42
C TYR A 64 10.05 -10.88 -10.70
N ALA A 65 10.49 -9.91 -11.51
CA ALA A 65 11.88 -9.75 -11.92
C ALA A 65 12.84 -9.37 -10.77
N LEU A 66 12.32 -8.88 -9.64
CA LEU A 66 13.15 -8.57 -8.47
C LEU A 66 13.60 -9.82 -7.70
N GLY A 67 13.10 -11.01 -8.06
CA GLY A 67 13.48 -12.26 -7.39
C GLY A 67 13.14 -12.21 -5.90
N ASP A 68 14.12 -12.49 -5.06
CA ASP A 68 14.01 -12.49 -3.60
C ASP A 68 13.85 -11.09 -2.98
N LYS A 69 14.18 -10.04 -3.72
CA LYS A 69 14.04 -8.64 -3.27
C LYS A 69 12.63 -8.09 -3.39
N CYS A 70 11.69 -8.89 -3.93
CA CYS A 70 10.32 -8.46 -4.14
C CYS A 70 9.49 -8.36 -2.83
N GLY A 71 9.97 -8.95 -1.73
CA GLY A 71 9.31 -8.95 -0.41
C GLY A 71 7.95 -9.67 -0.34
N GLY A 72 7.60 -10.43 -1.37
CA GLY A 72 6.35 -11.19 -1.45
C GLY A 72 6.51 -12.62 -0.92
N ASN A 73 5.39 -13.31 -0.71
CA ASN A 73 5.36 -14.71 -0.33
C ASN A 73 5.44 -15.60 -1.59
N PHE A 74 6.63 -16.09 -1.93
CA PHE A 74 6.86 -16.95 -3.09
C PHE A 74 7.70 -18.16 -2.69
N ARG A 75 7.76 -19.15 -3.59
CA ARG A 75 8.74 -20.24 -3.54
C ARG A 75 9.46 -20.34 -4.87
N ILE A 76 10.67 -20.89 -4.86
CA ILE A 76 11.39 -21.25 -6.09
C ILE A 76 11.17 -22.74 -6.31
N LEU A 77 10.61 -23.09 -7.46
CA LEU A 77 10.43 -24.47 -7.89
C LEU A 77 11.73 -25.01 -8.50
N ASP A 78 11.77 -26.32 -8.70
CA ASP A 78 12.82 -26.96 -9.47
C ASP A 78 12.93 -26.31 -10.86
N GLY A 79 14.16 -26.02 -11.30
CA GLY A 79 14.42 -25.29 -12.54
C GLY A 79 14.40 -23.76 -12.40
N GLY A 80 14.27 -23.22 -11.18
CA GLY A 80 14.45 -21.79 -10.91
C GLY A 80 13.21 -20.92 -11.20
N ILE A 81 12.05 -21.54 -11.41
CA ILE A 81 10.79 -20.83 -11.65
C ILE A 81 10.25 -20.29 -10.33
N LYS A 82 9.92 -19.00 -10.30
CA LYS A 82 9.35 -18.34 -9.11
C LYS A 82 7.84 -18.52 -9.08
N ASP A 83 7.35 -19.33 -8.16
CA ASP A 83 5.92 -19.56 -7.96
C ASP A 83 5.35 -18.58 -6.93
N CYS A 84 4.44 -17.72 -7.40
CA CYS A 84 3.76 -16.70 -6.60
C CYS A 84 2.29 -17.04 -6.31
N SER A 85 1.84 -18.28 -6.53
CA SER A 85 0.44 -18.71 -6.31
C SER A 85 -0.06 -18.51 -4.87
N LYS A 86 0.84 -18.33 -3.90
CA LYS A 86 0.52 -18.04 -2.49
C LYS A 86 0.80 -16.58 -2.08
N CYS A 87 1.11 -15.71 -3.03
CA CYS A 87 1.47 -14.32 -2.78
C CYS A 87 0.25 -13.40 -2.87
N MET A 88 -0.14 -12.79 -1.74
CA MET A 88 -1.20 -11.76 -1.73
C MET A 88 -0.67 -10.33 -1.87
N LEU A 89 0.65 -10.14 -1.92
CA LEU A 89 1.26 -8.81 -1.91
C LEU A 89 0.68 -7.87 -3.00
N PRO A 90 0.59 -8.26 -4.29
CA PRO A 90 0.02 -7.38 -5.32
C PRO A 90 -1.52 -7.28 -5.26
N HIS A 91 -2.18 -8.14 -4.48
CA HIS A 91 -3.63 -8.31 -4.44
C HIS A 91 -4.32 -7.64 -3.26
N ARG A 92 -3.59 -6.82 -2.51
CA ARG A 92 -4.12 -6.09 -1.36
C ARG A 92 -4.20 -4.60 -1.67
N ARG A 93 -5.34 -3.98 -1.37
CA ARG A 93 -5.59 -2.55 -1.61
C ARG A 93 -4.50 -1.67 -0.99
N GLU A 94 -4.08 -1.98 0.24
CA GLU A 94 -3.09 -1.22 0.99
C GLU A 94 -1.67 -1.28 0.39
N ASN A 95 -1.40 -2.20 -0.54
CA ASN A 95 -0.06 -2.41 -1.08
C ASN A 95 0.25 -1.62 -2.36
N TYR A 96 -0.66 -0.77 -2.84
CA TYR A 96 -0.41 0.04 -4.04
C TYR A 96 0.90 0.84 -3.95
N GLY A 97 1.11 1.54 -2.83
CA GLY A 97 2.33 2.32 -2.60
C GLY A 97 3.60 1.46 -2.57
N TYR A 98 3.52 0.26 -1.97
CA TYR A 98 4.65 -0.68 -1.94
C TYR A 98 5.02 -1.14 -3.34
N VAL A 99 4.04 -1.60 -4.12
CA VAL A 99 4.26 -2.16 -5.46
C VAL A 99 4.82 -1.09 -6.40
N THR A 100 4.24 0.10 -6.40
CA THR A 100 4.71 1.21 -7.25
C THR A 100 6.07 1.74 -6.81
N GLY A 101 6.35 1.82 -5.49
CA GLY A 101 7.65 2.25 -4.95
C GLY A 101 8.83 1.36 -5.36
N LYS A 102 8.58 0.08 -5.64
CA LYS A 102 9.61 -0.88 -6.10
C LYS A 102 10.05 -0.69 -7.55
N TYR A 103 9.37 0.14 -8.35
CA TYR A 103 9.75 0.35 -9.75
C TYR A 103 11.16 0.91 -9.92
N HIS A 104 11.63 1.72 -8.97
CA HIS A 104 13.01 2.22 -9.03
C HIS A 104 14.03 1.07 -8.99
N GLU A 105 13.83 0.05 -8.15
CA GLU A 105 14.70 -1.13 -8.09
C GLU A 105 14.68 -1.93 -9.39
N ILE A 106 13.52 -2.04 -10.03
CA ILE A 106 13.36 -2.68 -11.34
C ILE A 106 14.15 -1.91 -12.39
N MET A 107 14.04 -0.57 -12.41
CA MET A 107 14.80 0.28 -13.35
C MET A 107 16.31 0.10 -13.15
N GLU A 108 16.80 0.04 -11.92
CA GLU A 108 18.22 -0.19 -11.65
C GLU A 108 18.69 -1.59 -12.07
N LEU A 109 17.84 -2.62 -11.92
CA LEU A 109 18.12 -3.96 -12.44
C LEU A 109 18.25 -3.94 -13.97
N VAL A 110 17.34 -3.28 -14.67
CA VAL A 110 17.36 -3.15 -16.13
C VAL A 110 18.63 -2.42 -16.60
N LYS A 111 18.97 -1.28 -15.98
CA LYS A 111 20.19 -0.51 -16.32
C LYS A 111 21.46 -1.34 -16.19
N LYS A 112 21.57 -2.18 -15.14
CA LYS A 112 22.73 -3.05 -14.93
C LYS A 112 22.84 -4.12 -16.01
N ASN A 113 21.71 -4.65 -16.46
CA ASN A 113 21.67 -5.70 -17.48
C ASN A 113 21.87 -5.18 -18.92
N GLN A 114 21.59 -3.89 -19.17
CA GLN A 114 21.85 -3.24 -20.46
C GLN A 114 23.32 -2.90 -20.71
N LYS A 115 24.14 -2.80 -19.66
CA LYS A 115 25.58 -2.46 -19.77
C LYS A 115 26.45 -3.68 -20.12
N LYS A 116 25.91 -4.64 -20.87
CA LYS A 116 26.66 -5.79 -21.39
C LYS A 116 27.10 -5.54 -22.81
#